data_AF-A0A3L7VDY3-F1
#
_entry.id   AF-A0A3L7VDY3-F1
#
_cell.length_a   1.000
_cell.length_b   1.000
_cell.length_c   1.000
_cell.angle_alpha   90.00
_cell.angle_beta   90.00
_cell.angle_gamma   90.00
#
_symmetry.space_group_name_H-M   'P 1'
#
loop_
_entity.id
_entity.type
_entity.pdbx_description
1 polymer ?
#
loop_
_entity_poly.entity_id
_entity_poly.type
_entity_poly.pdbx_seq_one_letter_code
_entity_poly.pdbx_strand_id
1 'polypeptide(L)'
;SLLESHNREWKLSKEKNKWKSHPAIRVFQTLRILVNRELANLEHLLRILPWILKPQGVAVILSFHSGEDRLVKKAFREGLASGIFDSISEHLWRPTFQEKLRNPRARSARLRWARRAKS
;
A
#
# COMPACT_ATOMS: atom_id res chain seq x y z
N SER A 1 65.09 11.42 4.06
CA SER A 1 64.27 10.39 3.41
C SER A 1 62.82 10.63 3.79
N LEU A 2 62.02 11.12 2.85
CA LEU A 2 61.00 10.32 2.17
C LEU A 2 60.00 9.68 3.14
N LEU A 3 58.95 10.45 3.45
CA LEU A 3 57.55 10.07 3.27
C LEU A 3 57.23 8.58 3.45
N GLU A 4 57.12 8.09 4.68
CA GLU A 4 56.29 6.92 4.96
C GLU A 4 54.90 7.39 5.37
N SER A 5 54.16 7.64 4.29
CA SER A 5 52.72 7.80 4.17
C SER A 5 51.94 6.94 5.18
N HIS A 6 51.16 7.61 6.02
CA HIS A 6 50.01 7.02 6.70
C HIS A 6 49.03 6.48 5.64
N ASN A 7 49.19 5.21 5.26
CA ASN A 7 48.26 4.51 4.40
C ASN A 7 47.01 4.15 5.23
N ARG A 8 46.16 5.15 5.46
CA ARG A 8 44.76 4.89 5.82
C ARG A 8 44.09 4.33 4.58
N GLU A 9 44.13 3.00 4.45
CA GLU A 9 43.25 2.27 3.54
C GLU A 9 41.81 2.66 3.87
N TRP A 10 41.26 3.56 3.06
CA TRP A 10 39.82 3.73 2.98
C TRP A 10 39.27 2.42 2.40
N LYS A 11 38.95 1.47 3.27
CA LYS A 11 38.15 0.30 2.90
C LYS A 11 36.83 0.81 2.36
N LEU A 12 36.72 0.91 1.03
CA LEU A 12 35.49 1.18 0.31
C LEU A 12 34.41 0.29 0.92
N SER A 13 33.43 0.93 1.55
CA SER A 13 32.40 0.24 2.31
C SER A 13 31.73 -0.81 1.42
N LYS A 14 31.66 -2.04 1.94
CA LYS A 14 30.94 -3.21 1.41
C LYS A 14 29.86 -2.82 0.39
N GLU A 15 29.97 -3.41 -0.81
CA GLU A 15 29.00 -3.35 -1.91
C GLU A 15 27.59 -3.01 -1.41
N LYS A 16 27.05 -1.87 -1.88
CA LYS A 16 25.68 -1.46 -1.58
C LYS A 16 24.76 -2.63 -1.91
N ASN A 17 24.22 -3.26 -0.87
CA ASN A 17 23.34 -4.40 -0.97
C ASN A 17 22.20 -4.05 -1.94
N LYS A 18 22.22 -4.63 -3.15
CA LYS A 18 21.31 -4.34 -4.28
C LYS A 18 19.83 -4.57 -3.91
N TRP A 19 19.59 -5.20 -2.76
CA TRP A 19 18.31 -5.60 -2.21
C TRP A 19 17.74 -4.63 -1.16
N LYS A 20 18.49 -3.62 -0.71
CA LYS A 20 17.98 -2.62 0.25
C LYS A 20 17.30 -1.47 -0.50
N SER A 21 16.00 -1.29 -0.24
CA SER A 21 15.23 -0.15 -0.74
C SER A 21 15.92 1.15 -0.29
N HIS A 22 16.12 2.08 -1.24
CA HIS A 22 16.76 3.36 -0.95
C HIS A 22 16.03 4.06 0.21
N PRO A 23 16.73 4.53 1.26
CA PRO A 23 16.08 5.09 2.45
C PRO A 23 15.14 6.25 2.13
N ALA A 24 15.46 7.06 1.12
CA ALA A 24 14.59 8.14 0.66
C ALA A 24 13.21 7.68 0.18
N ILE A 25 13.03 6.43 -0.28
CA ILE A 25 11.72 5.92 -0.72
C ILE A 25 10.69 6.01 0.41
N ARG A 26 11.08 5.68 1.65
CA ARG A 26 10.18 5.77 2.81
C ARG A 26 9.89 7.23 3.17
N VAL A 27 10.88 8.10 3.08
CA VAL A 27 10.73 9.55 3.36
C VAL A 27 9.77 10.19 2.36
N PHE A 28 10.01 10.01 1.07
CA PHE A 28 9.13 10.52 0.01
C PHE A 28 7.73 9.92 0.08
N GLN A 29 7.60 8.64 0.45
CA GLN A 29 6.30 8.03 0.71
C GLN A 29 5.54 8.74 1.84
N THR A 30 6.19 8.99 2.97
CA THR A 30 5.59 9.71 4.11
C THR A 30 5.19 11.13 3.73
N LEU A 31 6.07 11.86 3.04
CA LEU A 31 5.78 13.22 2.57
C LEU A 31 4.58 13.23 1.63
N ARG A 32 4.52 12.31 0.67
CA ARG A 32 3.39 12.18 -0.26
C ARG A 32 2.07 11.93 0.47
N ILE A 33 2.07 10.99 1.42
CA ILE A 33 0.88 10.70 2.24
C ILE A 33 0.44 11.94 3.02
N LEU A 34 1.39 12.66 3.63
CA LEU A 34 1.11 13.83 4.47
C LEU A 34 0.59 15.02 3.65
N VAL A 35 1.30 15.37 2.57
CA VAL A 35 0.97 16.52 1.72
C VAL A 35 -0.37 16.33 1.02
N ASN A 36 -0.63 15.14 0.47
CA ASN A 36 -1.88 14.85 -0.24
C ASN A 36 -3.01 14.40 0.69
N ARG A 37 -2.76 14.33 2.01
CA ARG A 37 -3.72 13.84 3.02
C ARG A 37 -4.35 12.48 2.64
N GLU A 38 -3.56 11.59 2.04
CA GLU A 38 -4.08 10.40 1.34
C GLU A 38 -4.89 9.47 2.25
N LEU A 39 -4.41 9.25 3.48
CA LEU A 39 -5.09 8.40 4.45
C LEU A 39 -6.41 9.01 4.93
N ALA A 40 -6.43 10.32 5.20
CA ALA A 40 -7.65 11.02 5.62
C ALA A 40 -8.72 11.00 4.52
N ASN A 41 -8.30 11.19 3.27
CA ASN A 41 -9.20 11.11 2.12
C ASN A 41 -9.75 9.69 1.93
N LEU A 42 -8.91 8.66 2.10
CA LEU A 42 -9.35 7.27 2.07
C LEU A 42 -10.33 6.95 3.21
N GLU A 43 -10.07 7.40 4.44
CA GLU A 43 -10.99 7.21 5.56
C GLU A 43 -12.34 7.89 5.31
N HIS A 44 -12.33 9.10 4.75
CA HIS A 44 -13.56 9.79 4.35
C HIS A 44 -14.32 8.99 3.27
N LEU A 45 -13.63 8.56 2.22
CA LEU A 45 -14.20 7.72 1.16
C LEU A 45 -14.84 6.46 1.76
N LEU A 46 -14.11 5.71 2.59
CA LEU A 46 -14.61 4.47 3.20
C LEU A 46 -15.85 4.68 4.07
N ARG A 47 -15.98 5.85 4.70
CA ARG A 47 -17.15 6.22 5.51
C ARG A 47 -18.39 6.49 4.65
N ILE A 48 -18.21 7.18 3.53
CA ILE A 48 -19.31 7.52 2.61
C ILE A 48 -19.63 6.38 1.63
N LEU A 49 -18.69 5.45 1.43
CA LEU A 49 -18.75 4.38 0.43
C LEU A 49 -20.07 3.57 0.48
N PRO A 50 -20.59 3.14 1.65
CA PRO A 50 -21.85 2.41 1.70
C PRO A 50 -23.06 3.16 1.15
N TRP A 51 -23.05 4.49 1.27
CA TRP A 51 -24.18 5.37 0.96
C TRP A 51 -24.21 5.79 -0.51
N ILE A 52 -23.08 5.67 -1.21
CA ILE A 52 -22.96 5.97 -2.64
C ILE A 52 -23.07 4.71 -3.51
N LEU A 53 -22.97 3.52 -2.91
CA LEU A 53 -23.20 2.25 -3.59
C LEU A 53 -24.69 1.96 -3.71
N LYS A 54 -25.14 1.60 -4.92
CA LYS A 54 -26.46 0.99 -5.09
C LYS A 54 -26.55 -0.31 -4.27
N PRO A 55 -27.76 -0.73 -3.86
CA PRO A 55 -27.95 -2.07 -3.30
C PRO A 55 -27.31 -3.13 -4.20
N GLN A 56 -26.59 -4.08 -3.61
CA GLN A 56 -25.78 -5.10 -4.32
C GLN A 56 -24.62 -4.56 -5.18
N GLY A 57 -24.36 -3.25 -5.16
CA GLY A 57 -23.20 -2.64 -5.80
C GLY A 57 -21.89 -3.11 -5.17
N VAL A 58 -20.85 -3.24 -5.98
CA VAL A 58 -19.54 -3.72 -5.54
C VAL A 58 -18.55 -2.56 -5.55
N ALA A 59 -17.89 -2.33 -4.41
CA ALA A 59 -16.69 -1.50 -4.34
C ALA A 59 -15.45 -2.38 -4.48
N VAL A 60 -14.52 -1.95 -5.34
CA VAL A 60 -13.20 -2.56 -5.49
C VAL A 60 -12.16 -1.50 -5.19
N ILE A 61 -11.25 -1.78 -4.25
CA ILE A 61 -10.20 -0.85 -3.83
C ILE A 61 -8.84 -1.50 -4.02
N LEU A 62 -7.95 -0.78 -4.72
CA LEU A 62 -6.53 -1.07 -4.84
C LEU A 62 -5.75 -0.22 -3.84
N SER A 63 -4.96 -0.87 -2.98
CA SER A 63 -4.05 -0.21 -2.04
C SER A 63 -2.60 -0.60 -2.35
N PHE A 64 -1.68 0.33 -2.20
CA PHE A 64 -0.26 0.13 -2.56
C PHE A 64 0.65 0.06 -1.35
N HIS A 65 0.16 0.45 -0.17
CA HIS A 65 0.89 0.32 1.08
C HIS A 65 0.04 -0.23 2.23
N SER A 66 0.71 -0.68 3.30
CA SER A 66 0.08 -1.35 4.44
C SER A 66 -0.90 -0.46 5.20
N GLY A 67 -0.63 0.85 5.28
CA GLY A 67 -1.53 1.82 5.91
C GLY A 67 -2.91 1.85 5.27
N GLU A 68 -2.98 2.01 3.95
CA GLU A 68 -4.23 1.96 3.16
C GLU A 68 -4.92 0.59 3.30
N ASP A 69 -4.19 -0.51 3.06
CA ASP A 69 -4.76 -1.87 3.11
C ASP A 69 -5.40 -2.16 4.47
N ARG A 70 -4.78 -1.69 5.56
CA ARG A 70 -5.30 -1.84 6.92
C ARG A 70 -6.63 -1.09 7.10
N LEU A 71 -6.75 0.12 6.59
CA LEU A 71 -7.98 0.91 6.67
C LEU A 71 -9.11 0.24 5.88
N VAL A 72 -8.84 -0.16 4.63
CA VAL A 72 -9.81 -0.84 3.77
C VAL A 72 -10.29 -2.14 4.42
N LYS A 73 -9.34 -2.96 4.90
CA LYS A 73 -9.63 -4.23 5.58
C LYS A 73 -10.51 -4.00 6.83
N LYS A 74 -10.20 -2.99 7.63
CA LYS A 74 -10.96 -2.66 8.84
C LYS A 74 -12.39 -2.24 8.46
N ALA A 75 -12.53 -1.27 7.57
CA ALA A 75 -13.84 -0.75 7.14
C ALA A 75 -14.74 -1.84 6.53
N PHE A 76 -14.19 -2.71 5.68
CA PHE A 76 -14.96 -3.80 5.07
C PHE A 76 -15.41 -4.83 6.10
N ARG A 77 -14.58 -5.17 7.09
CA ARG A 77 -14.96 -6.09 8.17
C ARG A 77 -16.02 -5.51 9.09
N GLU A 78 -15.88 -4.25 9.47
CA GLU A 78 -16.88 -3.55 10.29
C GLU A 78 -18.21 -3.41 9.54
N GLY A 79 -18.16 -3.10 8.24
CA GLY A 79 -19.33 -3.07 7.38
C GLY A 79 -20.01 -4.44 7.21
N LEU A 80 -19.23 -5.52 7.11
CA LEU A 80 -19.78 -6.87 7.10
C LEU A 80 -20.46 -7.22 8.43
N ALA A 81 -19.80 -6.94 9.56
CA ALA A 81 -20.31 -7.24 10.89
C ALA A 81 -21.59 -6.45 11.24
N SER A 82 -21.75 -5.25 10.69
CA SER A 82 -22.94 -4.41 10.86
C SER A 82 -24.04 -4.65 9.81
N GLY A 83 -23.86 -5.59 8.88
CA GLY A 83 -24.83 -5.88 7.81
C GLY A 83 -24.87 -4.82 6.70
N ILE A 84 -23.96 -3.84 6.72
CA ILE A 84 -23.78 -2.85 5.65
C ILE A 84 -23.33 -3.52 4.35
N PHE A 85 -22.43 -4.48 4.46
CA PHE A 85 -21.99 -5.34 3.37
C PHE A 85 -22.47 -6.76 3.63
N ASP A 86 -22.85 -7.49 2.58
CA ASP A 86 -23.25 -8.90 2.69
C ASP A 86 -22.13 -9.86 2.27
N SER A 87 -21.15 -9.38 1.52
CA SER A 87 -19.92 -10.11 1.22
C SER A 87 -18.71 -9.20 1.03
N ILE A 88 -17.54 -9.70 1.41
CA ILE A 88 -16.24 -9.03 1.23
C ILE A 88 -15.20 -10.03 0.72
N SER A 89 -14.10 -9.53 0.16
CA SER A 89 -12.97 -10.38 -0.24
C SER A 89 -12.32 -11.05 0.98
N GLU A 90 -12.39 -12.38 1.07
CA GLU A 90 -11.65 -13.17 2.06
C GLU A 90 -10.15 -13.20 1.75
N HIS A 91 -9.83 -13.41 0.47
CA HIS A 91 -8.48 -13.45 -0.04
C HIS A 91 -7.99 -12.07 -0.48
N LEU A 92 -6.71 -11.78 -0.22
CA LEU A 92 -6.04 -10.57 -0.70
C LEU A 92 -5.38 -10.83 -2.05
N TRP A 93 -5.99 -10.33 -3.12
CA TRP A 93 -5.45 -10.47 -4.46
C TRP A 93 -4.22 -9.59 -4.66
N ARG A 94 -3.17 -10.19 -5.21
CA ARG A 94 -1.90 -9.55 -5.51
C ARG A 94 -1.54 -9.74 -7.00
N PRO A 95 -0.79 -8.80 -7.58
CA PRO A 95 -0.35 -8.94 -8.96
C PRO A 95 0.47 -10.21 -9.16
N THR A 96 0.30 -10.82 -10.33
CA THR A 96 1.06 -11.99 -10.75
C THR A 96 2.52 -11.63 -11.01
N PHE A 97 3.38 -12.64 -11.11
CA PHE A 97 4.80 -12.39 -11.46
C PHE A 97 4.94 -11.67 -12.82
N GLN A 98 4.21 -12.13 -13.84
CA GLN A 98 4.21 -11.51 -15.17
C GLN A 98 3.72 -10.05 -15.12
N GLU A 99 2.67 -9.77 -14.33
CA GLU A 99 2.17 -8.41 -14.18
C GLU A 99 3.20 -7.49 -13.52
N LYS A 100 3.94 -7.97 -12.53
CA LYS A 100 5.00 -7.18 -11.88
C LYS A 100 6.15 -6.85 -12.82
N LEU A 101 6.47 -7.74 -13.76
CA LEU A 101 7.48 -7.51 -14.79
C LEU A 101 7.01 -6.46 -15.80
N ARG A 102 5.77 -6.60 -16.30
CA ARG A 102 5.21 -5.68 -17.30
C ARG A 102 4.84 -4.32 -16.72
N ASN A 103 4.40 -4.30 -15.46
CA ASN A 103 4.00 -3.11 -14.73
C ASN A 103 4.65 -3.08 -13.33
N PRO A 104 5.88 -2.54 -13.22
CA PRO A 104 6.56 -2.43 -11.93
C PRO A 104 5.77 -1.64 -10.87
N ARG A 105 4.87 -0.72 -11.28
CA ARG A 105 4.01 0.05 -10.36
C ARG A 105 2.97 -0.82 -9.67
N ALA A 106 2.58 -1.94 -10.28
CA ALA A 106 1.65 -2.89 -9.67
C ALA A 106 2.29 -3.68 -8.51
N ARG A 107 3.62 -3.74 -8.39
CA ARG A 107 4.34 -4.65 -7.48
C ARG A 107 3.80 -4.75 -6.05
N SER A 108 3.34 -3.64 -5.47
CA SER A 108 2.82 -3.58 -4.10
C SER A 108 1.29 -3.50 -4.01
N ALA A 109 0.58 -3.58 -5.13
CA ALA A 109 -0.86 -3.50 -5.18
C ALA A 109 -1.51 -4.67 -4.42
N ARG A 110 -2.60 -4.33 -3.74
CA ARG A 110 -3.43 -5.22 -2.94
C ARG A 110 -4.87 -4.87 -3.26
N LEU A 111 -5.62 -5.82 -3.81
CA LEU A 111 -7.03 -5.63 -4.15
C LEU A 111 -7.91 -6.22 -3.06
N ARG A 112 -8.91 -5.43 -2.65
CA ARG A 112 -10.03 -5.86 -1.80
C ARG A 112 -11.33 -5.42 -2.43
N TRP A 113 -12.40 -6.17 -2.17
CA TRP A 113 -13.74 -5.78 -2.58
C TRP A 113 -14.76 -6.00 -1.47
N ALA A 114 -15.87 -5.25 -1.55
CA ALA A 114 -17.05 -5.41 -0.70
C ALA A 114 -18.31 -5.18 -1.53
N ARG A 115 -19.37 -5.96 -1.27
CA ARG A 115 -20.67 -5.83 -1.91
C ARG A 115 -21.69 -5.29 -0.92
N ARG A 116 -22.39 -4.22 -1.31
CA ARG A 116 -23.46 -3.60 -0.54
C ARG A 116 -24.60 -4.59 -0.36
N ALA A 117 -25.16 -4.66 0.84
CA ALA A 117 -26.35 -5.49 1.09
C ALA A 117 -27.53 -5.08 0.20
N LYS A 118 -28.56 -5.94 0.12
CA LYS A 118 -29.79 -5.65 -0.64
C LYS A 118 -30.64 -4.52 -0.02
N SER A 119 -30.40 -4.15 1.23
CA SER A 119 -31.21 -3.25 2.05
C SER A 119 -30.53 -1.92 2.36
#